data_AF-A0A1I9G5J1-F1
#
_entry.id   AF-A0A1I9G5J1-F1
#
_cell.length_a   1.000
_cell.length_b   1.000
_cell.length_c   1.000
_cell.angle_alpha   90.00
_cell.angle_beta   90.00
_cell.angle_gamma   90.00
#
_symmetry.space_group_name_H-M   'P 1'
#
loop_
_entity.id
_entity.type
_entity.pdbx_description
1 polymer ?
#
loop_
_entity_poly.entity_id
_entity_poly.type
_entity_poly.pdbx_seq_one_letter_code
_entity_poly.pdbx_strand_id
1 'polypeptide(L)'
;GNTAETRGTAFVVYEDIFDAKNACEHLSGFNVSNRYLVVLYYQATKAYRRMDTDKAKERLEEIKERYNLGGDLEKEKKDKLGYTPTPRR
;
A
#
# COMPACT_ATOMS: atom_id res chain seq x y z
N GLY A 1 13.02 4.23 1.15
CA GLY A 1 12.46 5.10 0.10
C GLY A 1 13.44 6.20 -0.21
N ASN A 2 13.69 6.47 -1.51
CA ASN A 2 14.65 7.48 -1.95
C ASN A 2 13.97 8.78 -2.45
N THR A 3 12.64 8.85 -2.38
CA THR A 3 11.91 10.07 -2.72
C THR A 3 12.06 11.10 -1.59
N ALA A 4 11.97 12.39 -1.92
CA ALA A 4 12.07 13.48 -0.94
C ALA A 4 11.08 13.32 0.23
N GLU A 5 9.91 12.73 -0.03
CA GLU A 5 8.84 12.51 0.95
C GLU A 5 9.11 11.34 1.91
N THR A 6 9.89 10.35 1.49
CA THR A 6 10.15 9.13 2.28
C THR A 6 11.55 9.10 2.88
N ARG A 7 12.47 9.94 2.40
CA ARG A 7 13.86 9.98 2.88
C ARG A 7 13.92 10.48 4.33
N GLY A 8 14.51 9.68 5.21
CA GLY A 8 14.64 10.02 6.63
C GLY A 8 13.45 9.60 7.50
N THR A 9 12.49 8.85 6.94
CA THR A 9 11.42 8.19 7.69
C THR A 9 11.47 6.68 7.44
N ALA A 10 11.09 5.90 8.45
CA ALA A 10 11.09 4.43 8.37
C ALA A 10 9.94 3.86 9.20
N PHE A 11 9.51 2.64 8.86
CA PHE A 11 8.61 1.85 9.67
C PHE A 11 9.40 0.71 10.30
N VAL A 12 9.23 0.54 11.61
CA VAL A 12 9.83 -0.56 12.39
C VAL A 12 8.69 -1.36 12.98
N VAL A 13 8.74 -2.67 12.82
CA VAL A 13 7.72 -3.60 13.32
C VAL A 13 8.42 -4.53 14.30
N TYR A 14 7.92 -4.58 15.52
CA TYR A 14 8.34 -5.52 16.55
C TYR A 14 7.34 -6.67 16.62
N GLU A 15 7.79 -7.83 17.11
CA GLU A 15 6.93 -9.00 17.33
C GLU A 15 6.03 -8.80 18.55
N ASP A 16 6.56 -8.20 19.62
CA ASP A 16 5.83 -7.91 20.85
C ASP A 16 5.48 -6.40 20.95
N ILE A 17 4.28 -6.12 21.46
CA ILE A 17 3.81 -4.77 21.74
C ILE A 17 4.59 -4.08 22.87
N PHE A 18 5.09 -4.83 23.86
CA PHE A 18 5.84 -4.29 24.98
C PHE A 18 7.22 -3.80 24.55
N ASP A 19 7.86 -4.49 23.59
CA ASP A 19 9.12 -4.04 22.99
C ASP A 19 8.92 -2.75 22.18
N ALA A 20 7.84 -2.67 21.40
CA ALA A 20 7.47 -1.45 20.69
C ALA A 20 7.23 -0.27 21.65
N LYS A 21 6.56 -0.51 22.78
CA LYS A 21 6.35 0.51 23.82
C LYS A 21 7.68 0.98 24.42
N ASN A 22 8.53 0.03 24.81
CA ASN A 22 9.84 0.32 25.38
C ASN A 22 10.71 1.13 24.41
N ALA A 23 10.72 0.77 23.12
CA ALA A 23 11.44 1.50 22.09
C ALA A 23 10.88 2.92 21.88
N CYS A 24 9.55 3.09 21.85
CA CYS A 24 8.91 4.41 21.73
C CYS A 24 9.33 5.36 22.86
N GLU A 25 9.36 4.88 24.09
CA GLU A 25 9.68 5.69 25.28
C GLU A 25 11.17 6.07 25.32
N HIS A 26 12.07 5.13 24.99
CA HIS A 26 13.50 5.33 25.18
C HIS A 26 14.24 5.91 23.96
N LEU A 27 13.73 5.67 22.74
CA LEU A 27 14.40 6.14 21.50
C LEU A 27 13.89 7.50 21.01
N SER A 28 12.77 7.99 21.55
CA SER A 28 12.30 9.34 21.25
C SER A 28 13.30 10.37 21.81
N GLY A 29 13.84 11.23 20.94
CA GLY A 29 14.89 12.17 21.31
C GLY A 29 16.30 11.56 21.33
N PHE A 30 16.49 10.32 20.87
CA PHE A 30 17.83 9.75 20.70
C PHE A 30 18.61 10.51 19.62
N ASN A 31 19.84 10.93 19.90
CA ASN A 31 20.70 11.62 18.93
C ASN A 31 21.53 10.60 18.13
N VAL A 32 21.37 10.63 16.80
CA VAL A 32 22.21 9.89 15.87
C VAL A 32 22.69 10.83 14.76
N SER A 33 24.00 10.87 14.53
CA SER A 33 24.59 11.72 13.47
C SER A 33 24.12 13.18 13.52
N ASN A 34 24.07 13.76 14.73
CA ASN A 34 23.64 15.13 14.98
C ASN A 34 22.17 15.41 14.59
N ARG A 35 21.32 14.38 14.66
CA ARG A 35 19.87 14.46 14.43
C ARG A 35 19.14 13.69 15.52
N TYR A 36 18.09 14.30 16.05
CA TYR A 36 17.26 13.69 17.08
C TYR A 36 16.13 12.91 16.44
N LEU A 37 15.96 11.65 16.86
CA LEU A 37 14.91 10.79 16.35
C LEU A 37 13.55 11.18 16.94
N VAL A 38 12.51 11.07 16.11
CA VAL A 38 11.11 11.14 16.53
C VAL A 38 10.50 9.77 16.29
N VAL A 39 10.00 9.15 17.36
CA VAL A 39 9.39 7.81 17.30
C VAL A 39 7.92 7.95 17.63
N LEU A 40 7.05 7.39 16.78
CA LEU A 40 5.61 7.48 16.89
C LEU A 40 4.99 6.13 16.57
N TYR A 41 3.88 5.81 17.23
CA TYR A 41 3.05 4.68 16.83
C TYR A 41 2.48 4.88 15.43
N TYR A 42 2.40 3.79 14.69
CA TYR A 42 1.79 3.78 13.38
C TYR A 42 0.31 4.18 13.45
N GLN A 43 -0.12 5.07 12.56
CA GLN A 43 -1.50 5.54 12.44
C GLN A 43 -1.98 5.28 11.01
N ALA A 44 -2.79 4.24 10.82
CA ALA A 44 -3.24 3.79 9.50
C ALA A 44 -3.98 4.89 8.71
N THR A 45 -4.78 5.71 9.40
CA THR A 45 -5.53 6.83 8.79
C THR A 45 -4.61 7.90 8.21
N LYS A 46 -3.52 8.23 8.91
CA LYS A 46 -2.51 9.20 8.45
C LYS A 46 -1.69 8.67 7.28
N ALA A 47 -1.38 7.37 7.30
CA ALA A 47 -0.66 6.71 6.21
C ALA A 47 -1.51 6.64 4.94
N TYR A 48 -2.80 6.27 5.06
CA TYR A 48 -3.73 6.19 3.94
C TYR A 48 -3.91 7.54 3.24
N ARG A 49 -4.02 8.64 4.00
CA ARG A 49 -4.10 10.00 3.44
C ARG A 49 -2.88 10.42 2.63
N ARG A 50 -1.71 9.81 2.86
CA ARG A 50 -0.48 10.09 2.11
C ARG A 50 -0.31 9.16 0.91
N MET A 51 -1.10 8.10 0.80
CA MET A 51 -1.11 7.23 -0.36
C MET A 51 -1.95 7.86 -1.46
N ASP A 52 -1.33 8.12 -2.61
CA ASP A 52 -2.02 8.54 -3.82
C ASP A 52 -2.59 7.30 -4.52
N THR A 53 -3.78 6.88 -4.08
CA THR A 53 -4.42 5.63 -4.53
C THR A 53 -4.73 5.63 -6.02
N ASP A 54 -4.92 6.81 -6.60
CA ASP A 54 -5.33 6.93 -8.00
C ASP A 54 -4.13 6.72 -8.94
N LYS A 55 -2.97 7.31 -8.62
CA LYS A 55 -1.72 7.00 -9.32
C LYS A 55 -1.29 5.54 -9.18
N ALA A 56 -1.56 4.93 -8.02
CA ALA A 56 -1.27 3.52 -7.80
C ALA A 56 -2.18 2.62 -8.65
N LYS A 57 -3.46 2.97 -8.81
CA LYS A 57 -4.41 2.26 -9.70
C LYS A 57 -4.02 2.39 -11.17
N GLU A 58 -3.71 3.60 -11.63
CA GLU A 58 -3.31 3.86 -13.02
C GLU A 58 -2.07 3.03 -13.40
N ARG A 59 -1.02 3.05 -12.56
CA ARG A 59 0.16 2.18 -12.78
C ARG A 59 -0.17 0.69 -12.75
N LEU A 60 -1.12 0.29 -11.92
CA LEU A 60 -1.57 -1.10 -11.85
C LEU A 60 -2.26 -1.52 -13.15
N GLU A 61 -3.07 -0.63 -13.75
CA GLU A 61 -3.72 -0.84 -15.05
C GLU A 61 -2.69 -0.92 -16.18
N GLU A 62 -1.71 0.00 -16.24
CA GLU A 62 -0.63 -0.06 -17.24
C GLU A 62 0.18 -1.37 -17.18
N ILE A 63 0.46 -1.88 -15.98
CA ILE A 63 1.19 -3.14 -15.79
C ILE A 63 0.32 -4.32 -16.19
N LYS A 64 -0.98 -4.29 -15.86
CA LYS A 64 -1.93 -5.33 -16.29
C LYS A 64 -2.03 -5.43 -17.80
N GLU A 65 -2.04 -4.29 -18.49
CA GLU A 65 -2.03 -4.23 -19.96
C GLU A 65 -0.70 -4.72 -20.54
N ARG A 66 0.44 -4.20 -20.05
CA ARG A 66 1.78 -4.57 -20.54
C ARG A 66 2.09 -6.04 -20.44
N TYR A 67 1.66 -6.69 -19.36
CA TYR A 67 1.95 -8.09 -19.10
C TYR A 67 0.75 -9.01 -19.40
N ASN A 68 -0.31 -8.47 -19.99
CA ASN A 68 -1.56 -9.21 -20.26
C ASN A 68 -2.09 -9.97 -19.02
N LEU A 69 -1.83 -9.43 -17.82
CA LEU A 69 -2.26 -9.98 -16.54
C LEU A 69 -3.74 -9.68 -16.25
N GLY A 70 -4.41 -9.00 -17.18
CA GLY A 70 -5.85 -8.81 -17.23
C GLY A 70 -6.57 -10.04 -17.77
N GLY A 71 -6.49 -11.16 -17.06
CA GLY A 71 -7.49 -12.21 -17.20
C GLY A 71 -8.81 -11.69 -16.66
N ASP A 72 -9.61 -11.03 -17.50
CA ASP A 72 -11.02 -10.75 -17.25
C ASP A 72 -11.74 -12.12 -17.09
N LEU A 73 -11.66 -12.72 -15.90
CA LEU A 73 -12.42 -13.92 -15.52
C LEU A 73 -13.92 -13.76 -15.82
N GLU A 74 -14.41 -12.52 -15.81
CA GLU A 74 -15.78 -12.15 -16.15
C GLU A 74 -16.03 -12.04 -17.67
N LYS A 75 -15.07 -11.59 -18.49
CA LYS A 75 -15.22 -11.64 -19.97
C LYS A 75 -15.04 -13.05 -20.51
N GLU A 76 -14.06 -13.81 -20.02
CA GLU A 76 -13.86 -15.20 -20.43
C GLU A 76 -15.07 -16.07 -20.10
N LYS A 77 -15.74 -15.84 -18.96
CA LYS A 77 -17.00 -16.51 -18.64
C LYS A 77 -18.13 -16.10 -19.59
N LYS A 78 -18.22 -14.82 -19.97
CA LYS A 78 -19.27 -14.32 -20.88
C LYS A 78 -19.09 -14.81 -22.31
N ASP A 79 -17.85 -14.92 -22.78
CA ASP A 79 -17.51 -15.42 -24.12
C ASP A 79 -17.54 -16.96 -24.20
N LYS A 80 -17.18 -17.68 -23.13
CA LYS A 80 -17.30 -19.16 -23.08
C LYS A 80 -18.72 -19.64 -22.76
N LEU A 81 -19.50 -18.86 -22.01
CA LEU A 81 -20.88 -19.17 -21.65
C LEU A 81 -21.81 -18.30 -22.52
N GLY A 82 -21.86 -18.58 -23.82
CA GLY A 82 -22.64 -17.82 -24.79
C GLY A 82 -24.10 -17.63 -24.35
N TYR A 83 -24.40 -16.49 -23.73
CA TYR A 83 -25.76 -16.09 -23.38
C TYR A 83 -26.36 -15.38 -24.59
N THR A 84 -27.06 -16.12 -25.43
CA THR A 84 -28.04 -15.53 -26.35
C THR A 84 -29.27 -15.15 -25.53
N PRO A 85 -29.67 -13.86 -25.47
CA PRO A 85 -30.93 -13.50 -24.85
C PRO A 85 -32.07 -14.04 -25.72
N THR A 86 -32.79 -15.05 -25.27
CA THR A 86 -33.95 -15.57 -25.98
C THR A 86 -35.02 -14.46 -26.02
N PRO A 87 -35.53 -14.06 -27.20
CA PRO A 87 -36.54 -13.03 -27.29
C PRO A 87 -37.84 -13.54 -26.66
N ARG A 88 -38.34 -12.84 -25.64
CA ARG A 88 -39.66 -13.12 -25.06
C ARG A 88 -40.73 -12.73 -26.10
N ARG A 89 -41.58 -13.70 -26.43
CA ARG A 89 -42.83 -13.49 -27.18
C ARG A 89 -43.86 -12.76 -26.32
#